data_AF-A0A350WW13-F1
#
_entry.id   AF-A0A350WW13-F1
#
_cell.length_a   1.000
_cell.length_b   1.000
_cell.length_c   1.000
_cell.angle_alpha   90.00
_cell.angle_beta   90.00
_cell.angle_gamma   90.00
#
_symmetry.space_group_name_H-M   'P 1'
#
loop_
_entity.id
_entity.type
_entity.pdbx_description
1 polymer ?
#
loop_
_entity_poly.entity_id
_entity_poly.type
_entity_poly.pdbx_seq_one_letter_code
_entity_poly.pdbx_strand_id
1 'polypeptide(L)'
;MDQTDIIQKTADYIRAEFSDDSSGHDWWHIYRVWKNAIAICKIEKADPIIVQLAALLHDLDDWKFNETGDETPLRARAWLDSHHV
;
A
#
# COMPACT_ATOMS: atom_id res chain seq x y z
N MET A 1 1.07 -4.71 18.85
CA MET A 1 0.09 -4.03 17.99
C MET A 1 -0.78 -5.10 17.38
N ASP A 2 -2.10 -4.89 17.38
CA ASP A 2 -3.01 -5.85 16.75
C ASP A 2 -2.79 -5.83 15.24
N GLN A 3 -2.77 -6.98 14.58
CA GLN A 3 -2.36 -7.09 13.17
C GLN A 3 -3.34 -6.37 12.23
N THR A 4 -4.60 -6.21 12.66
CA THR A 4 -5.60 -5.40 11.96
C THR A 4 -5.31 -3.89 12.06
N ASP A 5 -4.61 -3.46 13.12
CA ASP A 5 -4.33 -2.05 13.40
C ASP A 5 -3.34 -1.44 12.39
N ILE A 6 -2.29 -2.17 11.98
CA ILE A 6 -1.34 -1.66 10.99
C ILE A 6 -1.93 -1.58 9.58
N ILE A 7 -2.80 -2.51 9.20
CA ILE A 7 -3.43 -2.51 7.87
C ILE A 7 -4.33 -1.28 7.74
N GLN A 8 -5.14 -1.00 8.77
CA GLN A 8 -6.01 0.18 8.76
C GLN A 8 -5.21 1.49 8.76
N LYS A 9 -4.15 1.57 9.57
CA LYS A 9 -3.25 2.74 9.57
C LYS A 9 -2.60 2.97 8.21
N THR A 10 -2.17 1.90 7.56
CA THR A 10 -1.57 1.97 6.21
C THR A 10 -2.61 2.42 5.19
N ALA A 11 -3.84 1.91 5.28
CA ALA A 11 -4.94 2.31 4.41
C ALA A 11 -5.29 3.80 4.58
N ASP A 12 -5.35 4.30 5.82
CA ASP A 12 -5.64 5.70 6.10
C ASP A 12 -4.51 6.62 5.64
N TYR A 13 -3.25 6.21 5.83
CA TYR A 13 -2.07 6.91 5.32
C TYR A 13 -2.10 7.02 3.80
N ILE A 14 -2.28 5.91 3.08
CA ILE A 14 -2.34 5.90 1.62
C ILE A 14 -3.54 6.68 1.10
N ARG A 15 -4.68 6.61 1.77
CA ARG A 15 -5.84 7.42 1.40
C ARG A 15 -5.54 8.92 1.50
N ALA A 16 -4.78 9.35 2.51
CA ALA A 16 -4.39 10.74 2.68
C ALA A 16 -3.34 11.19 1.65
N GLU A 17 -2.37 10.33 1.33
CA GLU A 17 -1.34 10.63 0.31
C GLU A 17 -1.92 10.74 -1.10
N PHE A 18 -2.92 9.91 -1.44
CA PHE A 18 -3.53 9.85 -2.77
C PHE A 18 -4.94 10.46 -2.85
N SER A 19 -5.35 11.30 -1.88
CA SER A 19 -6.67 11.94 -1.90
C SER A 19 -6.80 13.02 -2.96
N ASP A 20 -5.70 13.68 -3.30
CA ASP A 20 -5.66 14.84 -4.20
C ASP A 20 -5.08 14.51 -5.58
N ASP A 21 -4.76 13.24 -5.85
CA ASP A 21 -4.23 12.82 -7.15
C ASP A 21 -5.35 12.62 -8.19
N SER A 22 -5.23 13.30 -9.33
CA SER A 22 -6.14 13.20 -10.47
C SER A 22 -5.54 12.42 -11.66
N SER A 23 -4.37 11.81 -11.50
CA SER A 23 -3.63 11.11 -12.56
C SER A 23 -4.17 9.72 -12.92
N GLY A 24 -5.10 9.18 -12.11
CA GLY A 24 -5.62 7.82 -12.23
C GLY A 24 -4.93 6.80 -11.31
N HIS A 25 -3.93 7.22 -10.53
CA HIS A 25 -3.33 6.50 -9.40
C HIS A 25 -3.96 6.93 -8.05
N ASP A 26 -5.20 7.39 -8.10
CA ASP A 26 -5.92 7.88 -6.92
C ASP A 26 -6.16 6.77 -5.89
N TRP A 27 -6.60 7.17 -4.69
CA TRP A 27 -7.02 6.23 -3.66
C TRP A 27 -7.98 5.14 -4.20
N TRP A 28 -8.83 5.45 -5.17
CA TRP A 28 -9.76 4.48 -5.75
C TRP A 28 -9.07 3.42 -6.60
N HIS A 29 -7.98 3.74 -7.29
CA HIS A 29 -7.11 2.74 -7.93
C HIS A 29 -6.59 1.74 -6.89
N ILE A 30 -5.90 2.25 -5.88
CA ILE A 30 -5.26 1.42 -4.84
C ILE A 30 -6.32 0.62 -4.08
N TYR A 31 -7.46 1.22 -3.76
CA TYR A 31 -8.57 0.54 -3.09
C TYR A 31 -9.07 -0.66 -3.89
N ARG A 32 -9.28 -0.53 -5.21
CA ARG A 32 -9.70 -1.67 -6.05
C ARG A 32 -8.66 -2.78 -6.06
N VAL A 33 -7.38 -2.44 -6.20
CA VAL A 33 -6.27 -3.40 -6.15
C VAL A 33 -6.27 -4.14 -4.81
N TRP A 34 -6.38 -3.42 -3.70
CA TRP A 34 -6.42 -3.98 -2.36
C TRP A 34 -7.62 -4.93 -2.15
N LYS A 35 -8.83 -4.55 -2.60
CA LYS A 35 -10.02 -5.42 -2.50
C LYS A 35 -9.86 -6.71 -3.32
N ASN A 36 -9.29 -6.61 -4.51
CA ASN A 36 -9.03 -7.78 -5.36
C ASN A 36 -7.95 -8.68 -4.75
N ALA A 37 -6.88 -8.10 -4.23
CA ALA A 37 -5.82 -8.83 -3.55
C ALA A 37 -6.34 -9.62 -2.35
N ILE A 38 -7.23 -9.05 -1.53
CA ILE A 38 -7.90 -9.77 -0.44
C ILE A 38 -8.73 -10.94 -0.95
N ALA A 39 -9.49 -10.75 -2.05
CA ALA A 39 -10.32 -11.81 -2.62
C ALA A 39 -9.47 -12.98 -3.11
N ILE A 40 -8.37 -12.70 -3.81
CA ILE A 40 -7.42 -13.70 -4.30
C ILE A 40 -6.72 -14.40 -3.13
N CYS A 41 -6.27 -13.64 -2.13
CA CYS A 41 -5.61 -14.17 -0.94
C CYS A 41 -6.43 -15.24 -0.21
N LYS A 42 -7.76 -15.06 -0.15
CA LYS A 42 -8.67 -16.03 0.47
C LYS A 42 -8.73 -17.36 -0.30
N ILE A 43 -8.57 -17.32 -1.62
CA ILE A 43 -8.60 -18.50 -2.49
C ILE A 43 -7.25 -19.22 -2.42
N GLU A 44 -6.16 -18.46 -2.58
CA GLU A 44 -4.79 -18.99 -2.64
C GLU A 44 -4.18 -19.32 -1.26
N LYS A 45 -4.88 -18.99 -0.16
CA LYS A 45 -4.43 -19.20 1.22
C LYS A 45 -3.05 -18.57 1.51
N ALA A 46 -2.77 -17.42 0.89
CA ALA A 46 -1.58 -16.63 1.16
C ALA A 46 -1.66 -15.92 2.52
N ASP A 47 -0.55 -15.32 2.95
CA ASP A 47 -0.52 -14.50 4.18
C ASP A 47 -1.32 -13.20 3.95
N PRO A 48 -2.47 -13.03 4.65
CA PRO A 48 -3.33 -11.87 4.43
C PRO A 48 -2.68 -10.56 4.85
N ILE A 49 -1.71 -10.57 5.77
CA ILE A 49 -1.05 -9.35 6.23
C ILE A 49 -0.11 -8.85 5.15
N ILE A 50 0.77 -9.73 4.67
CA ILE A 50 1.74 -9.39 3.62
C ILE A 50 1.02 -8.92 2.36
N VAL A 51 -0.02 -9.66 1.94
CA VAL A 51 -0.78 -9.31 0.72
C VAL A 51 -1.46 -7.95 0.84
N GLN A 52 -2.06 -7.65 1.99
CA GLN A 52 -2.76 -6.38 2.18
C GLN A 52 -1.79 -5.19 2.27
N LEU A 53 -0.68 -5.33 3.01
CA LEU A 53 0.33 -4.27 3.11
C LEU A 53 1.00 -4.01 1.75
N ALA A 54 1.36 -5.07 1.02
CA ALA A 54 1.94 -4.95 -0.31
C ALA A 54 0.97 -4.25 -1.27
N ALA A 55 -0.31 -4.64 -1.28
CA ALA A 55 -1.31 -4.01 -2.15
C ALA A 55 -1.59 -2.54 -1.81
N LEU A 56 -1.52 -2.15 -0.54
CA LEU A 56 -1.70 -0.75 -0.14
C LEU A 56 -0.50 0.13 -0.50
N LEU A 57 0.72 -0.40 -0.39
CA LEU A 57 1.96 0.35 -0.57
C LEU A 57 2.52 0.30 -2.01
N HIS A 58 1.95 -0.52 -2.91
CA HIS A 58 2.54 -0.81 -4.22
C HIS A 58 2.80 0.42 -5.12
N ASP A 59 1.99 1.45 -4.99
CA ASP A 59 2.07 2.68 -5.79
C ASP A 59 2.77 3.84 -5.05
N LEU A 60 3.15 3.66 -3.78
CA LEU A 60 3.71 4.74 -2.93
C LEU A 60 5.08 5.22 -3.40
N ASP A 61 5.90 4.31 -3.93
CA ASP A 61 7.25 4.56 -4.44
C ASP A 61 7.34 4.27 -5.96
N ASP A 62 6.23 4.38 -6.70
CA ASP A 62 6.25 4.23 -8.16
C ASP A 62 7.23 5.26 -8.76
N TRP A 63 8.17 4.75 -9.57
CA TRP A 63 9.23 5.49 -10.25
C TRP A 63 8.72 6.68 -11.08
N LYS A 64 7.43 6.72 -11.41
CA LYS A 64 6.80 7.89 -12.05
C LYS A 64 6.77 9.15 -11.16
N PHE A 65 6.87 9.00 -9.84
CA PHE A 65 6.93 10.09 -8.88
C PHE A 65 8.35 10.36 -8.35
N ASN A 66 9.30 9.47 -8.60
CA ASN A 66 10.70 9.64 -8.24
C ASN A 66 11.49 10.18 -9.44
N GLU A 67 11.85 11.47 -9.41
CA GLU A 67 12.60 12.16 -10.48
C GLU A 67 13.95 11.48 -10.84
N THR A 68 14.47 10.62 -9.96
CA THR A 68 15.75 9.92 -10.12
C THR A 68 15.65 8.57 -10.85
N GLY A 69 14.45 8.05 -11.14
CA GLY A 69 14.28 6.72 -11.75
C GLY A 69 14.77 5.58 -10.87
N ASP A 70 14.90 5.82 -9.56
CA ASP A 70 15.32 4.85 -8.57
C ASP A 70 14.07 4.18 -7.97
N GLU A 71 13.92 2.87 -8.21
CA GLU A 71 12.79 2.04 -7.76
C GLU A 71 12.93 1.63 -6.27
N THR A 72 13.92 2.17 -5.55
CA THR A 72 14.12 1.85 -4.14
C THR A 72 12.92 2.33 -3.30
N PRO A 73 12.18 1.43 -2.60
CA PRO A 73 10.95 1.79 -1.91
C PRO A 73 11.22 2.44 -0.55
N LEU A 74 11.81 3.62 -0.56
CA LEU A 74 12.26 4.33 0.63
C LEU A 74 11.10 4.76 1.53
N ARG A 75 9.98 5.21 0.95
CA ARG A 75 8.82 5.67 1.73
C ARG A 75 8.05 4.50 2.33
N ALA A 76 7.82 3.43 1.56
CA ALA A 76 7.19 2.22 2.05
C ALA A 76 8.02 1.56 3.15
N ARG A 77 9.35 1.52 2.99
CA ARG A 77 10.25 0.99 4.01
C ARG A 77 10.21 1.82 5.29
N ALA A 78 10.33 3.14 5.17
CA ALA A 78 10.27 4.04 6.31
C ALA A 78 8.92 3.95 7.05
N TRP A 79 7.82 3.79 6.32
CA TRP A 79 6.49 3.59 6.91
C TRP A 79 6.42 2.31 7.74
N LEU A 80 6.88 1.18 7.20
CA LEU A 80 6.89 -0.12 7.89
C LEU A 80 7.82 -0.09 9.12
N ASP A 81 9.03 0.46 8.98
CA ASP A 81 9.99 0.60 10.07
C ASP A 81 9.40 1.45 11.22
N SER A 82 8.65 2.52 10.92
CA SER A 82 8.00 3.35 11.95
C SER A 82 6.92 2.61 12.76
N HIS A 83 6.35 1.54 12.18
CA HIS A 83 5.35 0.69 12.82
C HIS A 83 5.93 -0.59 13.40
N HIS A 84 7.27 -0.73 13.42
CA HIS A 84 8.00 -1.91 13.90
C HIS A 84 7.58 -3.20 13.20
N VAL A 85 7.42 -3.14 11.88
CA VAL A 85 7.12 -4.30 11.01
C VAL A 85 8.23 -4.54 10.00
#